data_AF-A0A2N5KH55-F1
#
_entry.id   AF-A0A2N5KH55-F1
#
_cell.length_a   1.000
_cell.length_b   1.000
_cell.length_c   1.000
_cell.angle_alpha   90.00
_cell.angle_beta   90.00
_cell.angle_gamma   90.00
#
_symmetry.space_group_name_H-M   'P 1'
#
loop_
_entity.id
_entity.type
_entity.pdbx_description
1 polymer ?
#
loop_
_entity_poly.entity_id
_entity_poly.type
_entity_poly.pdbx_seq_one_letter_code
_entity_poly.pdbx_strand_id
1 'polypeptide(L)'
;VRFRRNFGQTAAFAAAFERAVGEVVITIDADLQNDPADIGKLLQKVDEGYDVVSGWRIQRQDRWLSRRLPSVLANRLISLTTGVHLHDYGCSLKAYRRDVLQHIQLYGELHRFIPAIASWQGVAVAELPVTHAPRQYGQSKYGIDRTLRVILDLITVRFLLSYATRPMQVFGKLGLWSFAVGLGLGVYLSYVRLWEQQAIGDRPLLLLTVLLIVLGVQFFCMGLLSEMLSRIYFEGYRKQTYTVREELNAYSDPEL
;
A
#
# COMPACT_ATOMS: atom_id res chain seq x y z
N VAL A 1 -12.30 -19.76 -11.51
CA VAL A 1 -12.15 -18.63 -12.47
C VAL A 1 -10.84 -18.79 -13.25
N ARG A 2 -10.88 -18.66 -14.57
CA ARG A 2 -9.70 -18.65 -15.44
C ARG A 2 -9.58 -17.29 -16.13
N PHE A 3 -8.47 -16.62 -15.93
CA PHE A 3 -8.19 -15.33 -16.57
C PHE A 3 -7.76 -15.48 -18.04
N ARG A 4 -7.96 -14.42 -18.83
CA ARG A 4 -7.48 -14.35 -20.23
C ARG A 4 -5.96 -14.39 -20.35
N ARG A 5 -5.24 -13.88 -19.35
CA ARG A 5 -3.78 -13.91 -19.22
C ARG A 5 -3.39 -13.91 -17.74
N ASN A 6 -2.09 -14.01 -17.44
CA ASN A 6 -1.60 -13.83 -16.07
C ASN A 6 -1.69 -12.35 -15.67
N PHE A 7 -2.53 -12.02 -14.68
CA PHE A 7 -2.67 -10.68 -14.10
C PHE A 7 -2.01 -10.55 -12.72
N GLY A 8 -1.33 -11.59 -12.23
CA GLY A 8 -0.68 -11.61 -10.93
C GLY A 8 -1.61 -11.95 -9.76
N GLN A 9 -1.02 -12.00 -8.56
CA GLN A 9 -1.67 -12.49 -7.34
C GLN A 9 -2.76 -11.53 -6.83
N THR A 10 -2.53 -10.22 -6.88
CA THR A 10 -3.52 -9.23 -6.43
C THR A 10 -4.82 -9.31 -7.21
N ALA A 11 -4.73 -9.48 -8.53
CA ALA A 11 -5.89 -9.60 -9.39
C ALA A 11 -6.65 -10.91 -9.13
N ALA A 12 -5.92 -12.00 -8.80
CA ALA A 12 -6.52 -13.25 -8.36
C ALA A 12 -7.29 -13.09 -7.04
N PHE A 13 -6.73 -12.38 -6.06
CA PHE A 13 -7.43 -12.05 -4.81
C PHE A 13 -8.68 -11.19 -5.05
N ALA A 14 -8.57 -10.14 -5.87
CA ALA A 14 -9.72 -9.30 -6.22
C ALA A 14 -10.87 -10.12 -6.81
N ALA A 15 -10.56 -10.98 -7.78
CA ALA A 15 -11.55 -11.84 -8.41
C ALA A 15 -12.14 -12.88 -7.45
N ALA A 16 -11.34 -13.38 -6.51
CA ALA A 16 -11.80 -14.34 -5.50
C ALA A 16 -12.72 -13.68 -4.48
N PHE A 17 -12.38 -12.48 -3.98
CA PHE A 17 -13.19 -11.76 -3.00
C PHE A 17 -14.53 -11.31 -3.57
N GLU A 18 -14.59 -10.88 -4.83
CA GLU A 18 -15.85 -10.55 -5.51
C GLU A 18 -16.79 -11.76 -5.65
N ARG A 19 -16.26 -12.99 -5.62
CA ARG A 19 -17.02 -14.24 -5.81
C ARG A 19 -17.21 -15.05 -4.54
N ALA A 20 -16.61 -14.63 -3.44
CA ALA A 20 -16.65 -15.39 -2.21
C ALA A 20 -18.01 -15.24 -1.53
N VAL A 21 -18.77 -16.33 -1.46
CA VAL A 21 -20.11 -16.36 -0.88
C VAL A 21 -20.13 -16.83 0.58
N GLY A 22 -18.99 -17.09 1.23
CA GLY A 22 -18.90 -17.49 2.64
C GLY A 22 -18.75 -16.32 3.61
N GLU A 23 -19.32 -16.39 4.82
CA GLU A 23 -19.32 -15.27 5.80
C GLU A 23 -17.92 -14.86 6.22
N VAL A 24 -17.05 -15.87 6.28
CA VAL A 24 -15.61 -15.71 6.47
C VAL A 24 -14.90 -16.20 5.22
N VAL A 25 -14.00 -15.36 4.70
CA VAL A 25 -13.15 -15.66 3.56
C VAL A 25 -11.75 -15.95 4.07
N ILE A 26 -11.25 -17.14 3.78
CA ILE A 26 -9.90 -17.56 4.13
C ILE A 26 -9.04 -17.59 2.87
N THR A 27 -7.85 -17.03 2.97
CA THR A 27 -6.84 -17.06 1.91
C THR A 27 -5.73 -18.03 2.25
N ILE A 28 -5.21 -18.77 1.28
CA ILE A 28 -4.07 -19.67 1.44
C ILE A 28 -3.30 -19.80 0.11
N ASP A 29 -1.96 -19.84 0.17
CA ASP A 29 -1.15 -20.11 -1.02
C ASP A 29 -1.16 -21.60 -1.39
N ALA A 30 -1.13 -21.89 -2.69
CA ALA A 30 -1.14 -23.25 -3.24
C ALA A 30 0.23 -23.95 -3.22
N ASP A 31 1.25 -23.39 -2.55
CA ASP A 31 2.62 -23.94 -2.53
C ASP A 31 2.90 -24.85 -1.33
N LEU A 32 1.85 -25.23 -0.59
CA LEU A 32 1.87 -26.12 0.58
C LEU A 32 2.76 -25.63 1.73
N GLN A 33 3.14 -24.35 1.74
CA GLN A 33 3.94 -23.79 2.82
C GLN A 33 3.14 -23.51 4.09
N ASN A 34 1.85 -23.20 3.95
CA ASN A 34 0.95 -22.98 5.08
C ASN A 34 0.15 -24.26 5.33
N ASP A 35 0.06 -24.66 6.60
CA ASP A 35 -0.70 -25.84 7.00
C ASP A 35 -2.21 -25.51 7.04
N PRO A 36 -3.07 -26.20 6.25
CA PRO A 36 -4.52 -26.03 6.32
C PRO A 36 -5.10 -26.35 7.71
N ALA A 37 -4.42 -27.15 8.54
CA ALA A 37 -4.86 -27.43 9.90
C ALA A 37 -4.93 -26.16 10.77
N ASP A 38 -4.17 -25.11 10.44
CA ASP A 38 -4.21 -23.84 11.18
C ASP A 38 -5.48 -23.02 10.88
N ILE A 39 -6.25 -23.36 9.84
CA ILE A 39 -7.50 -22.65 9.48
C ILE A 39 -8.49 -22.63 10.66
N GLY A 40 -8.61 -23.73 11.40
CA GLY A 40 -9.51 -23.80 12.57
C GLY A 40 -9.16 -22.77 13.65
N LYS A 41 -7.87 -22.48 13.83
CA LYS A 41 -7.40 -21.46 14.80
C LYS A 41 -7.73 -20.04 14.34
N LEU A 42 -7.65 -19.78 13.03
CA LEU A 42 -8.07 -18.50 12.46
C LEU A 42 -9.57 -18.27 12.68
N LEU A 43 -10.39 -19.29 12.43
CA LEU A 43 -11.84 -19.21 12.63
C LEU A 43 -12.21 -18.94 14.09
N GLN A 44 -11.58 -19.64 15.05
CA GLN A 44 -11.79 -19.36 16.47
C GLN A 44 -11.54 -17.90 16.83
N LYS A 45 -10.50 -17.27 16.26
CA LYS A 45 -10.24 -15.85 16.46
C LYS A 45 -11.30 -14.96 15.80
N VAL A 46 -11.82 -15.33 14.64
CA VAL A 46 -12.94 -14.60 14.05
C VAL A 46 -14.17 -14.67 14.96
N ASP A 47 -14.45 -15.85 15.54
CA ASP A 47 -15.56 -16.07 16.47
C ASP A 47 -15.41 -15.29 17.79
N GLU A 48 -14.17 -15.02 18.24
CA GLU A 48 -13.89 -14.13 19.38
C GLU A 48 -14.28 -12.65 19.10
N GLY A 49 -14.64 -12.31 17.86
CA GLY A 49 -15.07 -10.97 17.47
C GLY A 49 -14.03 -10.17 16.67
N TYR A 50 -12.94 -10.81 16.22
CA TYR A 50 -12.00 -10.16 15.29
C TYR A 50 -12.53 -10.22 13.86
N ASP A 51 -12.34 -9.12 13.13
CA ASP A 51 -12.82 -8.98 11.75
C ASP A 51 -11.77 -9.46 10.73
N VAL A 52 -10.49 -9.31 11.09
CA VAL A 52 -9.34 -9.73 10.30
C VAL A 52 -8.37 -10.49 11.18
N VAL A 53 -7.98 -11.69 10.75
CA VAL A 53 -7.03 -12.53 11.47
C VAL A 53 -5.88 -12.91 10.54
N SER A 54 -4.67 -12.48 10.88
CA SER A 54 -3.47 -12.76 10.10
C SER A 54 -2.65 -13.90 10.71
N GLY A 55 -2.20 -14.84 9.89
CA GLY A 55 -1.19 -15.80 10.30
C GLY A 55 0.18 -15.13 10.47
N TRP A 56 0.94 -15.57 11.47
CA TRP A 56 2.32 -15.19 11.71
C TRP A 56 3.24 -16.42 11.68
N ARG A 57 4.17 -16.43 10.72
CA ARG A 57 5.16 -17.50 10.57
C ARG A 57 6.27 -17.34 11.61
N ILE A 58 6.26 -18.17 12.66
CA ILE A 58 7.15 -18.01 13.82
C ILE A 58 8.63 -18.41 13.58
N GLN A 59 8.98 -19.13 12.51
CA GLN A 59 10.37 -19.55 12.27
C GLN A 59 10.76 -19.49 10.78
N ARG A 60 10.94 -18.28 10.25
CA ARG A 60 11.46 -18.12 8.88
C ARG A 60 12.92 -18.58 8.79
N GLN A 61 13.16 -19.70 8.09
CA GLN A 61 14.49 -20.10 7.60
C GLN A 61 14.93 -19.28 6.36
N ASP A 62 14.47 -18.03 6.22
CA ASP A 62 14.88 -17.12 5.14
C ASP A 62 16.20 -16.42 5.51
N ARG A 63 17.13 -16.27 4.54
CA ARG A 63 18.43 -15.59 4.74
C ARG A 63 18.26 -14.18 5.35
N TRP A 64 18.93 -13.96 6.48
CA TRP A 64 18.73 -12.83 7.40
C TRP A 64 18.95 -11.45 6.76
N LEU A 65 19.98 -11.29 5.92
CA LEU A 65 20.35 -9.99 5.35
C LEU A 65 19.53 -9.56 4.12
N SER A 66 19.05 -10.48 3.28
CA SER A 66 18.37 -10.08 2.02
C SER A 66 16.84 -10.03 2.13
N ARG A 67 16.24 -10.65 3.16
CA ARG A 67 14.78 -10.81 3.28
C ARG A 67 14.19 -10.34 4.61
N ARG A 68 14.91 -10.48 5.72
CA ARG A 68 14.39 -10.13 7.06
C ARG A 68 14.44 -8.63 7.32
N LEU A 69 15.58 -7.98 7.06
CA LEU A 69 15.78 -6.54 7.29
C LEU A 69 14.75 -5.64 6.57
N PRO A 70 14.51 -5.80 5.26
CA PRO A 70 13.49 -5.01 4.56
C PRO A 70 12.08 -5.32 5.04
N SER A 71 11.80 -6.58 5.40
CA SER A 71 10.50 -6.97 5.94
C SER A 71 10.25 -6.37 7.33
N VAL A 72 11.26 -6.30 8.21
CA VAL A 72 11.13 -5.66 9.51
C VAL A 72 10.94 -4.15 9.37
N LEU A 73 11.70 -3.51 8.48
CA LEU A 73 11.55 -2.08 8.21
C LEU A 73 10.16 -1.79 7.64
N ALA A 74 9.71 -2.60 6.68
CA ALA A 74 8.37 -2.55 6.09
C ALA A 74 7.29 -2.71 7.17
N ASN A 75 7.34 -3.78 7.95
CA ASN A 75 6.34 -4.08 8.98
C ASN A 75 6.30 -2.98 10.06
N ARG A 76 7.46 -2.40 10.41
CA ARG A 76 7.55 -1.28 11.35
C ARG A 76 6.99 0.01 10.75
N LEU A 77 7.21 0.27 9.46
CA LEU A 77 6.66 1.44 8.78
C LEU A 77 5.14 1.34 8.65
N ILE A 78 4.62 0.17 8.28
CA ILE A 78 3.17 -0.10 8.18
C ILE A 78 2.51 0.05 9.54
N SER A 79 3.09 -0.55 10.59
CA SER A 79 2.49 -0.48 11.93
C SER A 79 2.48 0.93 12.50
N LEU A 80 3.54 1.72 12.29
CA LEU A 80 3.56 3.14 12.66
C LEU A 80 2.53 3.97 11.88
N THR A 81 2.21 3.61 10.64
CA THR A 81 1.26 4.38 9.80
C THR A 81 -0.19 3.95 9.94
N THR A 82 -0.44 2.69 10.29
CA THR A 82 -1.79 2.10 10.30
C THR A 82 -2.33 1.85 11.70
N GLY A 83 -1.48 1.96 12.73
CA GLY A 83 -1.80 1.60 14.11
C GLY A 83 -1.93 0.09 14.34
N VAL A 84 -1.86 -0.74 13.29
CA VAL A 84 -1.96 -2.19 13.39
C VAL A 84 -0.57 -2.78 13.58
N HIS A 85 -0.35 -3.46 14.70
CA HIS A 85 0.93 -4.13 14.96
C HIS A 85 0.85 -5.60 14.52
N LEU A 86 1.18 -5.88 13.25
CA LEU A 86 1.41 -7.24 12.75
C LEU A 86 2.91 -7.55 12.62
N HIS A 87 3.30 -8.75 13.03
CA HIS A 87 4.64 -9.29 12.89
C HIS A 87 4.92 -9.76 11.45
N ASP A 88 3.92 -10.23 10.70
CA ASP A 88 4.08 -10.71 9.32
C ASP A 88 2.91 -10.38 8.38
N TYR A 89 2.97 -9.19 7.78
CA TYR A 89 2.02 -8.78 6.72
C TYR A 89 2.03 -9.68 5.48
N GLY A 90 3.13 -10.42 5.25
CA GLY A 90 3.34 -11.22 4.05
C GLY A 90 2.98 -12.70 4.19
N CYS A 91 2.36 -13.13 5.29
CA CYS A 91 1.74 -14.45 5.36
C CYS A 91 0.49 -14.45 4.47
N SER A 92 0.29 -15.47 3.65
CA SER A 92 -0.91 -15.60 2.82
C SER A 92 -2.09 -16.25 3.54
N LEU A 93 -1.83 -16.95 4.65
CA LEU A 93 -2.86 -17.55 5.49
C LEU A 93 -3.52 -16.46 6.35
N LYS A 94 -4.71 -16.02 5.94
CA LYS A 94 -5.48 -14.96 6.60
C LYS A 94 -6.96 -15.28 6.53
N ALA A 95 -7.73 -14.80 7.51
CA ALA A 95 -9.18 -14.87 7.54
C ALA A 95 -9.75 -13.46 7.62
N TYR A 96 -10.83 -13.23 6.88
CA TYR A 96 -11.52 -11.95 6.81
C TYR A 96 -13.01 -12.18 6.92
N ARG A 97 -13.73 -11.37 7.67
CA ARG A 97 -15.18 -11.27 7.51
C ARG A 97 -15.49 -10.66 6.14
N ARG A 98 -16.55 -11.16 5.49
CA ARG A 98 -16.88 -10.81 4.10
C ARG A 98 -17.18 -9.31 3.94
N ASP A 99 -17.86 -8.71 4.91
CA ASP A 99 -18.21 -7.28 4.97
C ASP A 99 -16.98 -6.35 4.92
N VAL A 100 -15.88 -6.74 5.55
CA VAL A 100 -14.60 -6.03 5.48
C VAL A 100 -14.07 -5.97 4.04
N LEU A 101 -14.21 -7.07 3.30
CA LEU A 101 -13.67 -7.21 1.94
C LEU A 101 -14.47 -6.44 0.89
N GLN A 102 -15.78 -6.20 1.11
CA GLN A 102 -16.67 -5.55 0.14
C GLN A 102 -16.21 -4.13 -0.24
N HIS A 103 -15.50 -3.45 0.65
CA HIS A 103 -15.05 -2.08 0.47
C HIS A 103 -13.55 -1.96 0.14
N ILE A 104 -12.85 -3.09 -0.03
CA ILE A 104 -11.41 -3.11 -0.29
C ILE A 104 -11.14 -3.32 -1.77
N GLN A 105 -10.63 -2.29 -2.45
CA GLN A 105 -10.14 -2.43 -3.81
C GLN A 105 -8.66 -2.81 -3.85
N LEU A 106 -8.34 -3.86 -4.62
CA LEU A 106 -7.00 -4.39 -4.74
C LEU A 106 -6.39 -4.09 -6.11
N TYR A 107 -5.26 -3.38 -6.12
CA TYR A 107 -4.44 -3.12 -7.31
C TYR A 107 -2.94 -3.24 -7.00
N GLY A 108 -2.10 -3.35 -8.04
CA GLY A 108 -0.64 -3.48 -7.86
C GLY A 108 -0.27 -4.70 -7.00
N GLU A 109 0.43 -4.48 -5.89
CA GLU A 109 0.81 -5.51 -4.90
C GLU A 109 0.04 -5.39 -3.57
N LEU A 110 -1.12 -4.70 -3.58
CA LEU A 110 -1.87 -4.34 -2.37
C LEU A 110 -2.46 -5.51 -1.57
N HIS A 111 -2.54 -6.72 -2.14
CA HIS A 111 -3.02 -7.92 -1.44
C HIS A 111 -2.26 -8.20 -0.12
N ARG A 112 -1.01 -7.76 0.00
CA ARG A 112 -0.22 -7.92 1.24
C ARG A 112 -0.70 -6.99 2.34
N PHE A 113 -1.23 -5.83 1.96
CA PHE A 113 -1.61 -4.75 2.85
C PHE A 113 -3.10 -4.76 3.18
N ILE A 114 -3.86 -5.82 2.83
CA ILE A 114 -5.29 -5.91 3.15
C ILE A 114 -5.57 -5.63 4.63
N PRO A 115 -4.87 -6.22 5.63
CA PRO A 115 -5.15 -5.90 7.04
C PRO A 115 -4.89 -4.43 7.39
N ALA A 116 -3.89 -3.82 6.76
CA ALA A 116 -3.53 -2.41 6.97
C ALA A 116 -4.53 -1.44 6.30
N ILE A 117 -5.11 -1.84 5.17
CA ILE A 117 -6.17 -1.07 4.50
C ILE A 117 -7.50 -1.26 5.25
N ALA A 118 -7.78 -2.48 5.70
CA ALA A 118 -8.98 -2.82 6.44
C ALA A 118 -9.08 -2.05 7.77
N SER A 119 -7.95 -1.76 8.44
CA SER A 119 -7.94 -1.02 9.70
C SER A 119 -8.55 0.39 9.61
N TRP A 120 -8.58 0.99 8.42
CA TRP A 120 -9.24 2.27 8.17
C TRP A 120 -10.76 2.20 8.30
N GLN A 121 -11.34 1.02 8.16
CA GLN A 121 -12.76 0.78 8.38
C GLN A 121 -13.09 0.60 9.87
N GLY A 122 -12.10 0.73 10.78
CA GLY A 122 -12.29 0.59 12.22
C GLY A 122 -12.39 -0.86 12.71
N VAL A 123 -11.89 -1.80 11.92
CA VAL A 123 -12.02 -3.25 12.17
C VAL A 123 -11.01 -3.76 13.21
N ALA A 124 -11.40 -4.79 13.96
CA ALA A 124 -10.55 -5.48 14.91
C ALA A 124 -9.62 -6.47 14.19
N VAL A 125 -8.30 -6.30 14.37
CA VAL A 125 -7.28 -7.14 13.73
C VAL A 125 -6.54 -7.97 14.79
N ALA A 126 -6.47 -9.29 14.58
CA ALA A 126 -5.66 -10.21 15.36
C ALA A 126 -4.54 -10.83 14.53
N GLU A 127 -3.52 -11.33 15.22
CA GLU A 127 -2.45 -12.14 14.64
C GLU A 127 -2.25 -13.41 15.45
N LEU A 128 -1.99 -14.54 14.80
CA LEU A 128 -1.74 -15.82 15.48
C LEU A 128 -0.57 -16.61 14.89
N PRO A 129 0.18 -17.35 15.73
CA PRO A 129 1.24 -18.24 15.27
C PRO A 129 0.73 -19.33 14.32
N VAL A 130 1.27 -19.40 13.11
CA VAL A 130 0.98 -20.47 12.15
C VAL A 130 2.23 -21.27 11.79
N THR A 131 2.02 -22.55 11.53
CA THR A 131 3.06 -23.49 11.14
C THR A 131 3.48 -23.21 9.71
N HIS A 132 4.79 -23.16 9.45
CA HIS A 132 5.34 -22.87 8.12
C HIS A 132 6.33 -23.96 7.71
N ALA A 133 6.00 -24.69 6.65
CA ALA A 133 6.86 -25.73 6.10
C ALA A 133 7.86 -25.16 5.08
N PRO A 134 9.07 -25.75 4.96
CA PRO A 134 9.98 -25.42 3.87
C PRO A 134 9.35 -25.81 2.53
N ARG A 135 9.59 -25.00 1.50
CA ARG A 135 9.03 -25.24 0.15
C ARG A 135 9.51 -26.58 -0.40
N GLN A 136 8.57 -27.46 -0.76
CA GLN A 136 8.91 -28.78 -1.34
C GLN A 136 9.12 -28.72 -2.87
N TYR A 137 8.48 -27.78 -3.59
CA TYR A 137 8.56 -27.69 -5.05
C TYR A 137 8.72 -26.25 -5.57
N GLY A 138 9.58 -26.07 -6.59
CA GLY A 138 9.75 -24.83 -7.35
C GLY A 138 10.85 -23.88 -6.83
N GLN A 139 11.51 -23.15 -7.74
CA GLN A 139 12.46 -22.11 -7.38
C GLN A 139 11.77 -20.78 -7.04
N SER A 140 12.33 -20.06 -6.07
CA SER A 140 11.87 -18.72 -5.70
C SER A 140 12.11 -17.73 -6.85
N LYS A 141 11.05 -17.32 -7.55
CA LYS A 141 11.08 -16.25 -8.58
C LYS A 141 11.36 -14.83 -8.04
N TYR A 142 11.76 -14.69 -6.77
CA TYR A 142 11.85 -13.41 -6.08
C TYR A 142 13.30 -12.91 -5.96
N GLY A 143 13.64 -11.87 -6.75
CA GLY A 143 14.94 -11.18 -6.75
C GLY A 143 14.95 -9.83 -6.00
N ILE A 144 16.12 -9.17 -5.98
CA ILE A 144 16.42 -7.91 -5.26
C ILE A 144 15.59 -6.71 -5.76
N ASP A 145 15.17 -6.71 -7.03
CA ASP A 145 14.22 -5.74 -7.61
C ASP A 145 12.91 -5.64 -6.79
N ARG A 146 12.49 -6.73 -6.16
CA ARG A 146 11.32 -6.74 -5.28
C ARG A 146 11.50 -5.85 -4.05
N THR A 147 12.71 -5.72 -3.52
CA THR A 147 12.94 -4.92 -2.29
C THR A 147 12.67 -3.45 -2.55
N LEU A 148 13.14 -2.91 -3.67
CA LEU A 148 12.86 -1.54 -4.09
C LEU A 148 11.37 -1.34 -4.39
N ARG A 149 10.75 -2.29 -5.11
CA ARG A 149 9.29 -2.26 -5.35
C ARG A 149 8.50 -2.27 -4.05
N VAL A 150 8.87 -3.10 -3.08
CA VAL A 150 8.20 -3.13 -1.76
C VAL A 150 8.37 -1.80 -1.03
N ILE A 151 9.55 -1.17 -1.06
CA ILE A 151 9.75 0.16 -0.47
C ILE A 151 8.88 1.20 -1.16
N LEU A 152 8.84 1.20 -2.50
CA LEU A 152 7.99 2.11 -3.28
C LEU A 152 6.49 1.86 -3.02
N ASP A 153 6.07 0.60 -2.93
CA ASP A 153 4.70 0.20 -2.58
C ASP A 153 4.35 0.65 -1.17
N LEU A 154 5.28 0.59 -0.21
CA LEU A 154 5.08 1.08 1.15
C LEU A 154 4.97 2.60 1.22
N ILE A 155 5.81 3.32 0.48
CA ILE A 155 5.69 4.78 0.34
C ILE A 155 4.34 5.11 -0.28
N THR A 156 3.93 4.35 -1.29
CA THR A 156 2.64 4.51 -1.96
C THR A 156 1.48 4.22 -1.01
N VAL A 157 1.51 3.12 -0.26
CA VAL A 157 0.51 2.76 0.75
C VAL A 157 0.48 3.83 1.84
N ARG A 158 1.62 4.25 2.39
CA ARG A 158 1.66 5.34 3.36
C ARG A 158 1.09 6.64 2.78
N PHE A 159 1.41 6.96 1.54
CA PHE A 159 0.90 8.15 0.88
C PHE A 159 -0.62 8.07 0.68
N LEU A 160 -1.12 6.91 0.23
CA LEU A 160 -2.55 6.66 0.05
C LEU A 160 -3.28 6.70 1.39
N LEU A 161 -2.77 6.01 2.41
CA LEU A 161 -3.37 6.00 3.75
C LEU A 161 -3.31 7.41 4.33
N SER A 162 -2.14 8.02 4.50
CA SER A 162 -2.05 9.31 5.20
C SER A 162 -2.60 10.50 4.42
N TYR A 163 -2.67 10.45 3.09
CA TYR A 163 -2.90 11.65 2.26
C TYR A 163 -3.84 11.47 1.06
N ALA A 164 -4.40 10.28 0.76
CA ALA A 164 -5.31 10.14 -0.39
C ALA A 164 -6.53 11.06 -0.29
N THR A 165 -7.01 11.34 0.92
CA THR A 165 -8.18 12.20 1.12
C THR A 165 -7.88 13.69 1.02
N ARG A 166 -6.60 14.09 1.16
CA ARG A 166 -6.16 15.51 1.13
C ARG A 166 -4.72 15.66 0.61
N PRO A 167 -4.39 15.23 -0.62
CA PRO A 167 -3.03 15.25 -1.15
C PRO A 167 -2.42 16.66 -1.24
N MET A 168 -3.27 17.68 -1.35
CA MET A 168 -2.87 19.09 -1.26
C MET A 168 -2.09 19.41 0.03
N GLN A 169 -2.37 18.73 1.15
CA GLN A 169 -1.70 19.00 2.41
C GLN A 169 -0.22 18.60 2.42
N VAL A 170 0.21 17.70 1.53
CA VAL A 170 1.63 17.31 1.41
C VAL A 170 2.34 18.25 0.46
N PHE A 171 1.95 18.21 -0.80
CA PHE A 171 2.63 18.95 -1.85
C PHE A 171 2.39 20.45 -1.73
N GLY A 172 1.22 20.88 -1.27
CA GLY A 172 0.93 22.29 -1.01
C GLY A 172 1.76 22.86 0.13
N LYS A 173 1.99 22.11 1.22
CA LYS A 173 2.88 22.57 2.32
C LYS A 173 4.33 22.65 1.86
N LEU A 174 4.85 21.62 1.19
CA LEU A 174 6.21 21.63 0.65
C LEU A 174 6.40 22.76 -0.38
N GLY A 175 5.42 22.93 -1.25
CA GLY A 175 5.40 23.99 -2.26
C GLY A 175 5.38 25.38 -1.63
N LEU A 176 4.51 25.60 -0.64
CA LEU A 176 4.41 26.88 0.08
C LEU A 176 5.69 27.21 0.83
N TRP A 177 6.30 26.23 1.52
CA TRP A 177 7.58 26.42 2.20
C TRP A 177 8.71 26.76 1.23
N SER A 178 8.86 25.99 0.14
CA SER A 178 9.87 26.26 -0.89
C SER A 178 9.68 27.63 -1.53
N PHE A 179 8.44 27.98 -1.86
CA PHE A 179 8.11 29.27 -2.44
C PHE A 179 8.37 30.43 -1.48
N ALA A 180 8.01 30.30 -0.20
CA ALA A 180 8.23 31.32 0.82
C ALA A 180 9.73 31.57 1.07
N VAL A 181 10.54 30.51 1.17
CA VAL A 181 12.00 30.62 1.32
C VAL A 181 12.61 31.23 0.06
N GLY A 182 12.20 30.78 -1.13
CA GLY A 182 12.63 31.36 -2.40
C GLY A 182 12.28 32.84 -2.50
N LEU A 183 11.06 33.23 -2.14
CA LEU A 183 10.62 34.62 -2.18
C LEU A 183 11.39 35.48 -1.17
N GLY A 184 11.65 34.97 0.04
CA GLY A 184 12.48 35.66 1.03
C GLY A 184 13.92 35.90 0.56
N LEU A 185 14.56 34.87 -0.02
CA LEU A 185 15.89 35.02 -0.62
C LEU A 185 15.87 35.98 -1.82
N GLY A 186 14.80 35.95 -2.62
CA GLY A 186 14.59 36.87 -3.73
C GLY A 186 14.52 38.32 -3.25
N VAL A 187 13.71 38.62 -2.24
CA VAL A 187 13.61 39.95 -1.64
C VAL A 187 14.95 40.42 -1.09
N TYR A 188 15.69 39.54 -0.40
CA TYR A 188 17.03 39.85 0.08
C TYR A 188 18.01 40.18 -1.06
N LEU A 189 18.06 39.35 -2.12
CA LEU A 189 18.94 39.61 -3.26
C LEU A 189 18.53 40.86 -4.04
N SER A 190 17.23 41.15 -4.15
CA SER A 190 16.72 42.40 -4.71
C SER A 190 17.18 43.61 -3.90
N TYR A 191 17.13 43.52 -2.56
CA TYR A 191 17.65 44.58 -1.68
C TYR A 191 19.14 44.81 -1.90
N VAL A 192 19.96 43.75 -1.88
CA VAL A 192 21.42 43.85 -2.12
C VAL A 192 21.70 44.45 -3.50
N ARG A 193 20.92 44.09 -4.52
CA ARG A 193 21.12 44.60 -5.88
C ARG A 193 20.77 46.08 -6.00
N LEU A 194 19.69 46.52 -5.37
CA LEU A 194 19.16 47.88 -5.51
C LEU A 194 19.82 48.88 -4.55
N TRP A 195 20.12 48.47 -3.32
CA TRP A 195 20.65 49.33 -2.27
C TRP A 195 22.17 49.26 -2.13
N GLU A 196 22.74 48.05 -2.16
CA GLU A 196 24.19 47.86 -2.03
C GLU A 196 24.92 47.90 -3.38
N GLN A 197 24.17 47.95 -4.50
CA GLN A 197 24.67 47.95 -5.88
C GLN A 197 25.65 46.82 -6.24
N GLN A 198 25.66 45.74 -5.45
CA GLN A 198 26.54 44.60 -5.71
C GLN A 198 26.01 43.76 -6.88
N ALA A 199 26.94 43.14 -7.63
CA ALA A 199 26.59 42.16 -8.64
C ALA A 199 26.10 40.86 -7.99
N ILE A 200 24.91 40.40 -8.37
CA ILE A 200 24.27 39.19 -7.84
C ILE A 200 24.28 38.02 -8.82
N GLY A 201 24.66 38.23 -10.09
CA GLY A 201 24.57 37.23 -11.16
C GLY A 201 25.38 35.96 -10.91
N ASP A 202 26.58 36.10 -10.34
CA ASP A 202 27.48 34.98 -10.08
C ASP A 202 27.24 34.29 -8.73
N ARG A 203 26.26 34.76 -7.95
CA ARG A 203 25.98 34.19 -6.63
C ARG A 203 25.16 32.91 -6.77
N PRO A 204 25.63 31.76 -6.23
CA PRO A 204 24.84 30.53 -6.21
C PRO A 204 23.46 30.69 -5.55
N LEU A 205 23.33 31.67 -4.64
CA LEU A 205 22.07 32.03 -4.01
C LEU A 205 20.98 32.48 -5.00
N LEU A 206 21.34 33.12 -6.12
CA LEU A 206 20.37 33.52 -7.14
C LEU A 206 19.78 32.29 -7.84
N LEU A 207 20.62 31.32 -8.20
CA LEU A 207 20.18 30.05 -8.77
C LEU A 207 19.30 29.26 -7.79
N LEU A 208 19.70 29.19 -6.52
CA LEU A 208 18.90 28.55 -5.47
C LEU A 208 17.53 29.23 -5.31
N THR A 209 17.50 30.57 -5.34
CA THR A 209 16.26 31.37 -5.25
C THR A 209 15.29 31.00 -6.37
N VAL A 210 15.76 31.02 -7.62
CA VAL A 210 14.95 30.67 -8.79
C VAL A 210 14.47 29.22 -8.70
N LEU A 211 15.37 28.29 -8.34
CA LEU A 211 15.05 26.87 -8.18
C LEU A 211 13.95 26.66 -7.13
N LEU A 212 14.05 27.30 -5.97
CA LEU A 212 13.07 27.18 -4.89
C LEU A 212 11.69 27.74 -5.28
N ILE A 213 11.65 28.84 -6.02
CA ILE A 213 10.40 29.41 -6.53
C ILE A 213 9.76 28.46 -7.55
N VAL A 214 10.53 27.96 -8.51
CA VAL A 214 10.05 27.03 -9.55
C VAL A 214 9.55 25.72 -8.91
N LEU A 215 10.32 25.13 -8.00
CA LEU A 215 9.91 23.93 -7.27
C LEU A 215 8.68 24.19 -6.41
N GLY A 216 8.57 25.37 -5.79
CA GLY A 216 7.42 25.78 -5.01
C GLY A 216 6.12 25.77 -5.82
N VAL A 217 6.15 26.40 -7.00
CA VAL A 217 5.02 26.42 -7.94
C VAL A 217 4.73 25.01 -8.48
N GLN A 218 5.76 24.24 -8.85
CA GLN A 218 5.58 22.86 -9.34
C GLN A 218 4.90 21.95 -8.32
N PHE A 219 5.33 21.99 -7.05
CA PHE A 219 4.70 21.21 -5.99
C PHE A 219 3.26 21.66 -5.74
N PHE A 220 2.97 22.96 -5.78
CA PHE A 220 1.60 23.45 -5.65
C PHE A 220 0.69 22.92 -6.78
N CYS A 221 1.15 23.00 -8.04
CA CYS A 221 0.44 22.43 -9.18
C CYS A 221 0.25 20.91 -9.05
N MET A 222 1.28 20.17 -8.62
CA MET A 222 1.19 18.74 -8.38
C MET A 222 0.16 18.40 -7.28
N GLY A 223 0.07 19.24 -6.24
CA GLY A 223 -0.95 19.13 -5.20
C GLY A 223 -2.37 19.30 -5.72
N LEU A 224 -2.62 20.34 -6.54
CA LEU A 224 -3.91 20.56 -7.20
C LEU A 224 -4.29 19.40 -8.12
N LEU A 225 -3.37 18.94 -8.97
CA LEU A 225 -3.61 17.80 -9.86
C LEU A 225 -3.92 16.53 -9.06
N SER A 226 -3.18 16.28 -7.98
CA SER A 226 -3.41 15.12 -7.12
C SER A 226 -4.78 15.18 -6.43
N GLU A 227 -5.22 16.36 -5.99
CA GLU A 227 -6.54 16.58 -5.40
C GLU A 227 -7.66 16.29 -6.42
N MET A 228 -7.52 16.78 -7.65
CA MET A 228 -8.47 16.50 -8.74
C MET A 228 -8.50 15.00 -9.09
N LEU A 229 -7.33 14.38 -9.23
CA LEU A 229 -7.22 12.95 -9.51
C LEU A 229 -7.81 12.09 -8.39
N SER A 230 -7.62 12.50 -7.13
CA SER A 230 -8.21 11.83 -5.98
C SER A 230 -9.75 11.87 -6.04
N ARG A 231 -10.34 13.04 -6.34
CA ARG A 231 -11.80 13.17 -6.51
C ARG A 231 -12.32 12.30 -7.65
N ILE A 232 -11.67 12.32 -8.81
CA ILE A 232 -12.02 11.46 -9.95
C ILE A 232 -11.90 9.98 -9.59
N TYR A 233 -10.86 9.61 -8.84
CA TYR A 233 -10.66 8.23 -8.38
C TYR A 233 -11.79 7.78 -7.46
N PHE A 234 -12.19 8.61 -6.49
CA PHE A 234 -13.27 8.29 -5.55
C PHE A 234 -14.67 8.37 -6.17
N GLU A 235 -14.90 9.24 -7.17
CA GLU A 235 -16.19 9.38 -7.85
C GLU A 235 -16.40 8.36 -8.99
N GLY A 236 -15.31 7.85 -9.60
CA GLY A 236 -15.39 7.25 -10.92
C GLY A 236 -15.29 5.72 -11.05
N TYR A 237 -14.93 4.94 -10.02
CA TYR A 237 -14.31 3.63 -10.31
C TYR A 237 -14.98 2.36 -9.74
N ARG A 238 -15.66 1.67 -10.67
CA ARG A 238 -15.95 0.21 -10.69
C ARG A 238 -15.22 -0.52 -11.85
N LYS A 239 -13.98 -0.16 -12.22
CA LYS A 239 -13.23 -0.94 -13.24
C LYS A 239 -12.44 -2.06 -12.61
N GLN A 240 -12.74 -3.30 -13.01
CA GLN A 240 -12.01 -4.49 -12.61
C GLN A 240 -10.57 -4.49 -13.17
N THR A 241 -9.61 -4.94 -12.36
CA THR A 241 -8.18 -5.01 -12.71
C THR A 241 -7.78 -6.26 -13.52
N TYR A 242 -8.76 -7.11 -13.85
CA TYR A 242 -8.59 -8.39 -14.52
C TYR A 242 -9.66 -8.63 -15.57
N THR A 243 -9.46 -9.63 -16.43
CA THR A 243 -10.48 -10.09 -17.38
C THR A 243 -10.61 -11.60 -17.34
N VAL A 244 -11.83 -12.08 -17.15
CA VAL A 244 -12.17 -13.50 -17.11
C VAL A 244 -12.34 -14.04 -18.53
N ARG A 245 -11.76 -15.22 -18.79
CA ARG A 245 -11.97 -15.98 -20.02
C ARG A 245 -13.11 -16.99 -19.84
N GLU A 246 -13.10 -17.66 -18.70
CA GLU A 246 -13.92 -18.82 -18.42
C GLU A 246 -14.17 -18.90 -16.91
N GLU A 247 -15.41 -19.18 -16.55
CA GLU A 247 -15.83 -19.38 -15.17
C GLU A 247 -16.48 -20.76 -15.07
N LEU A 248 -15.95 -21.59 -14.17
CA LEU A 248 -16.44 -22.94 -13.94
C LEU A 248 -17.21 -22.92 -12.62
N ASN A 249 -18.42 -23.47 -12.62
CA ASN A 249 -19.31 -23.52 -11.46
C ASN A 249 -19.56 -22.13 -10.83
N ALA A 250 -19.94 -21.15 -11.66
CA ALA A 250 -20.40 -19.87 -11.13
C ALA A 250 -21.61 -20.15 -10.21
N TYR A 251 -21.48 -19.75 -8.94
CA TYR A 251 -22.62 -19.71 -8.04
C TYR A 251 -23.60 -18.70 -8.65
N SER A 252 -24.69 -19.19 -9.23
CA SER A 252 -25.82 -18.34 -9.58
C SER A 252 -26.51 -18.05 -8.27
N ASP A 253 -26.38 -16.82 -7.79
CA ASP A 253 -27.19 -16.35 -6.68
C ASP A 253 -28.66 -16.48 -7.10
N PRO A 254 -29.51 -17.27 -6.42
CA PRO A 254 -30.91 -17.43 -6.82
C PRO A 254 -31.75 -16.16 -6.64
N GLU A 255 -31.22 -15.11 -6.02
CA GLU A 255 -31.96 -13.91 -5.62
C GLU A 255 -31.46 -12.58 -6.26
N LEU A 256 -30.73 -12.64 -7.38
CA LEU A 256 -30.43 -11.45 -8.22
C LEU A 256 -31.19 -11.46 -9.55
#